data_AF-A0A3N5WSR9-F1
#
_entry.id   AF-A0A3N5WSR9-F1
#
_cell.length_a   1.000
_cell.length_b   1.000
_cell.length_c   1.000
_cell.angle_alpha   90.00
_cell.angle_beta   90.00
_cell.angle_gamma   90.00
#
_symmetry.space_group_name_H-M   'P 1'
#
loop_
_entity.id
_entity.type
_entity.pdbx_description
1 polymer ?
#
loop_
_entity_poly.entity_id
_entity_poly.type
_entity_poly.pdbx_seq_one_letter_code
_entity_poly.pdbx_strand_id
1 'polypeptide(L)'
;MTEVIDLNGVWQLGWFDGSRGAGARLVAQAVEPNRFLEAQVPGEIHLDLMRSDLLADPNLGLNCYAARWVEETIWYYRRSFSEPALATGEHAWLTFSGLDLAAVIYLNGEEIARHNNAFY
;
A
#
# COMPACT_ATOMS: atom_id res chain seq x y z
N MET A 1 23.17 4.22 18.24
CA MET A 1 22.08 5.15 17.90
C MET A 1 21.20 4.39 16.93
N THR A 2 19.92 4.18 17.24
CA THR A 2 19.03 3.45 16.33
C THR A 2 18.68 4.39 15.17
N GLU A 3 19.15 4.08 13.98
CA GLU A 3 18.73 4.79 12.77
C GLU A 3 17.26 4.45 12.50
N VAL A 4 16.44 5.48 12.27
CA VAL A 4 15.03 5.33 11.90
C VAL A 4 14.83 5.98 10.55
N ILE A 5 14.49 5.17 9.55
CA ILE A 5 14.11 5.63 8.22
C ILE A 5 12.60 5.76 8.20
N ASP A 6 12.10 6.99 8.10
CA ASP A 6 10.65 7.22 7.97
C ASP A 6 10.18 6.84 6.56
N LEU A 7 9.26 5.87 6.52
CA LEU A 7 8.60 5.42 5.30
C LEU A 7 7.22 6.07 5.09
N ASN A 8 6.88 7.15 5.81
CA ASN A 8 5.72 7.99 5.55
C ASN A 8 5.91 8.89 4.33
N GLY A 9 4.81 9.39 3.76
CA GLY A 9 4.81 10.24 2.56
C GLY A 9 4.07 9.60 1.39
N VAL A 10 4.53 9.89 0.18
CA VAL A 10 3.90 9.42 -1.05
C VAL A 10 4.36 7.99 -1.37
N TRP A 11 3.39 7.11 -1.57
CA TRP A 11 3.53 5.74 -2.04
C TRP A 11 2.85 5.61 -3.40
N GLN A 12 3.22 4.56 -4.14
CA GLN A 12 2.53 4.17 -5.37
C GLN A 12 1.37 3.24 -5.02
N LEU A 13 0.18 3.58 -5.49
CA LEU A 13 -1.05 2.81 -5.29
C LEU A 13 -1.48 2.16 -6.60
N GLY A 14 -1.64 0.84 -6.57
CA GLY A 14 -2.22 0.09 -7.67
C GLY A 14 -3.34 -0.83 -7.17
N TRP A 15 -4.13 -1.34 -8.10
CA TRP A 15 -5.20 -2.26 -7.77
C TRP A 15 -5.52 -3.27 -8.88
N PHE A 16 -6.28 -4.30 -8.52
CA PHE A 16 -6.83 -5.30 -9.44
C PHE A 16 -8.07 -5.99 -8.86
N ASP A 17 -8.85 -6.65 -9.73
CA ASP A 17 -10.14 -7.27 -9.44
C ASP A 17 -10.08 -8.76 -9.03
N GLY A 18 -8.90 -9.26 -8.65
CA GLY A 18 -8.68 -10.69 -8.35
C GLY A 18 -8.63 -11.64 -9.55
N SER A 19 -9.08 -11.24 -10.74
CA SER A 19 -9.28 -12.14 -11.88
C SER A 19 -8.06 -12.31 -12.80
N ARG A 20 -7.09 -11.38 -12.72
CA ARG A 20 -5.94 -11.32 -13.63
C ARG A 20 -4.60 -11.55 -12.93
N GLY A 21 -4.21 -12.81 -12.72
CA GLY A 21 -2.82 -13.27 -12.52
C GLY A 21 -1.89 -12.35 -11.72
N ALA A 22 -2.38 -11.79 -10.61
CA ALA A 22 -1.77 -10.61 -9.99
C ALA A 22 -0.51 -10.89 -9.18
N GLY A 23 -0.28 -12.14 -8.76
CA GLY A 23 0.82 -12.49 -7.86
C GLY A 23 2.19 -12.07 -8.37
N ALA A 24 2.53 -12.39 -9.62
CA ALA A 24 3.83 -12.01 -10.21
C ALA A 24 3.99 -10.49 -10.38
N ARG A 25 2.88 -9.76 -10.47
CA ARG A 25 2.88 -8.33 -10.72
C ARG A 25 3.01 -7.49 -9.46
N LEU A 26 2.50 -7.99 -8.34
CA LEU A 26 2.65 -7.37 -7.01
C LEU A 26 4.12 -7.26 -6.59
N VAL A 27 4.94 -8.23 -7.01
CA VAL A 27 6.36 -8.34 -6.66
C VAL A 27 7.32 -7.91 -7.77
N ALA A 28 6.80 -7.46 -8.91
CA ALA A 28 7.65 -7.09 -10.05
C ALA A 28 8.50 -5.85 -9.73
N GLN A 29 9.82 -5.96 -9.87
CA GLN A 29 10.73 -4.83 -9.63
C GLN A 29 10.56 -3.69 -10.65
N ALA A 30 10.12 -3.99 -11.88
CA ALA A 30 9.81 -2.95 -12.85
C ALA A 30 8.50 -2.22 -12.48
N VAL A 31 8.58 -0.89 -12.36
CA VAL A 31 7.43 -0.01 -12.22
C VAL A 31 7.04 0.47 -13.61
N GLU A 32 5.78 0.26 -14.02
CA GLU A 32 5.21 1.02 -15.14
C GLU A 32 4.54 2.28 -14.59
N PRO A 33 5.14 3.47 -14.73
CA PRO A 33 4.73 4.68 -14.02
C PRO A 33 3.30 5.14 -14.34
N ASN A 34 2.80 4.93 -15.57
CA ASN A 34 1.42 5.28 -15.95
C ASN A 34 0.34 4.37 -15.37
N ARG A 35 0.68 3.54 -14.38
CA ARG A 35 -0.20 2.49 -13.86
C ARG A 35 -0.45 2.58 -12.36
N PHE A 36 0.09 3.62 -11.73
CA PHE A 36 -0.01 3.87 -10.30
C PHE A 36 -0.60 5.25 -10.06
N LEU A 37 -1.38 5.36 -8.99
CA LEU A 37 -1.75 6.63 -8.39
C LEU A 37 -0.77 6.97 -7.27
N GLU A 38 -0.66 8.25 -6.95
CA GLU A 38 0.01 8.68 -5.73
C GLU A 38 -0.93 8.46 -4.54
N ALA A 39 -0.42 7.81 -3.50
CA ALA A 39 -1.15 7.60 -2.25
C ALA A 39 -0.39 8.13 -1.05
N GLN A 40 -1.11 8.73 -0.11
CA GLN A 40 -0.51 9.29 1.10
C GLN A 40 -0.52 8.26 2.23
N VAL A 41 0.65 8.02 2.83
CA VAL A 41 0.81 7.20 4.04
C VAL A 41 1.32 8.08 5.19
N PRO A 42 0.66 8.09 6.37
CA PRO A 42 -0.61 7.42 6.68
C PRO A 42 -1.80 8.04 5.92
N GLY A 43 -2.80 7.22 5.61
CA GLY A 43 -3.99 7.60 4.83
C GLY A 43 -4.90 6.41 4.56
N GLU A 44 -5.91 6.62 3.72
CA GLU A 44 -6.85 5.58 3.28
C GLU A 44 -7.26 5.79 1.83
N ILE A 45 -7.70 4.71 1.17
CA ILE A 45 -7.84 4.62 -0.28
C ILE A 45 -8.86 5.63 -0.82
N HIS A 46 -9.98 5.87 -0.13
CA HIS A 46 -11.00 6.79 -0.65
C HIS A 46 -10.44 8.21 -0.76
N LEU A 47 -9.63 8.67 0.20
CA LEU A 47 -8.97 9.98 0.13
C LEU A 47 -8.03 10.09 -1.07
N ASP A 48 -7.27 9.03 -1.40
CA ASP A 48 -6.36 9.03 -2.55
C ASP A 48 -7.12 9.03 -3.88
N LEU A 49 -8.24 8.30 -3.96
CA LEU A 49 -9.11 8.31 -5.13
C LEU A 49 -9.82 9.65 -5.31
N MET A 50 -10.24 10.29 -4.22
CA MET A 50 -10.82 11.63 -4.24
C MET A 50 -9.79 12.68 -4.69
N ARG A 51 -8.54 12.61 -4.21
CA ARG A 51 -7.45 13.48 -4.68
C ARG A 51 -7.14 13.32 -6.17
N SER A 52 -7.40 12.13 -6.72
CA SER A 52 -7.18 11.79 -8.12
C SER A 52 -8.42 11.97 -9.00
N ASP A 53 -9.50 12.55 -8.47
CA ASP A 53 -10.79 12.72 -9.16
C ASP A 53 -11.43 11.40 -9.67
N LEU A 54 -11.04 10.26 -9.12
CA LEU A 54 -11.60 8.94 -9.46
C LEU A 54 -12.81 8.56 -8.61
N LEU A 55 -13.01 9.26 -7.49
CA LEU A 55 -14.10 9.02 -6.57
C LEU A 55 -14.67 10.35 -6.07
N ALA A 56 -15.99 10.52 -6.18
CA ALA A 56 -16.69 11.62 -5.53
C ALA A 56 -16.83 11.35 -4.02
N ASP A 57 -16.97 12.40 -3.21
CA ASP A 57 -17.12 12.26 -1.75
C ASP A 57 -18.26 11.28 -1.39
N PRO A 58 -17.95 10.11 -0.80
CA PRO A 58 -18.94 9.09 -0.46
C PRO A 58 -19.96 9.56 0.57
N ASN A 59 -19.66 10.60 1.36
CA ASN A 59 -20.53 11.14 2.38
C ASN A 59 -21.65 12.02 1.81
N LEU A 60 -21.62 12.33 0.52
CA LEU A 60 -22.60 13.19 -0.14
C LEU A 60 -23.66 12.37 -0.89
N GLY A 61 -24.92 12.51 -0.48
CA GLY A 61 -26.07 11.97 -1.19
C GLY A 61 -25.99 10.45 -1.39
N LEU A 62 -25.94 10.02 -2.66
CA LEU A 62 -25.91 8.60 -3.05
C LEU A 62 -24.53 8.15 -3.54
N ASN A 63 -23.49 8.98 -3.36
CA ASN A 63 -22.14 8.66 -3.85
C ASN A 63 -21.56 7.39 -3.20
N CYS A 64 -21.99 7.05 -1.98
CA CYS A 64 -21.61 5.79 -1.33
C CYS A 64 -21.95 4.54 -2.17
N TYR A 65 -23.01 4.58 -2.98
CA TYR A 65 -23.34 3.46 -3.88
C TYR A 65 -22.36 3.37 -5.06
N ALA A 66 -21.93 4.53 -5.57
CA ALA A 66 -20.91 4.59 -6.62
C ALA A 66 -19.51 4.23 -6.10
N ALA A 67 -19.25 4.36 -4.80
CA ALA A 67 -17.98 4.02 -4.16
C ALA A 67 -17.79 2.53 -3.85
N ARG A 68 -18.82 1.68 -4.00
CA ARG A 68 -18.78 0.28 -3.58
C ARG A 68 -17.64 -0.55 -4.16
N TRP A 69 -17.22 -0.24 -5.40
CA TRP A 69 -16.15 -0.97 -6.06
C TRP A 69 -14.82 -0.91 -5.30
N VAL A 70 -14.62 0.11 -4.45
CA VAL A 70 -13.40 0.28 -3.65
C VAL A 70 -13.21 -0.89 -2.69
N GLU A 71 -14.28 -1.35 -2.05
CA GLU A 71 -14.28 -2.48 -1.10
C GLU A 71 -14.20 -3.85 -1.79
N GLU A 72 -14.51 -3.91 -3.08
CA GLU A 72 -14.49 -5.13 -3.90
C GLU A 72 -13.14 -5.31 -4.65
N THR A 73 -12.19 -4.41 -4.38
CA THR A 73 -10.93 -4.30 -5.10
C THR A 73 -9.76 -4.71 -4.22
N ILE A 74 -8.77 -5.40 -4.79
CA ILE A 74 -7.51 -5.66 -4.09
C ILE A 74 -6.56 -4.50 -4.37
N TRP A 75 -6.16 -3.83 -3.30
CA TRP A 75 -5.25 -2.71 -3.31
C TRP A 75 -3.85 -3.14 -2.91
N TYR A 76 -2.84 -2.51 -3.52
CA TYR A 76 -1.46 -2.71 -3.14
C TYR A 76 -0.71 -1.38 -3.15
N TYR A 77 0.02 -1.18 -2.06
CA TYR A 77 0.91 -0.05 -1.85
C TYR A 77 2.33 -0.47 -2.18
N ARG A 78 3.09 0.43 -2.81
CA ARG A 78 4.49 0.21 -3.17
C ARG A 78 5.34 1.43 -2.84
N ARG A 79 6.50 1.19 -2.23
CA ARG A 79 7.52 2.20 -1.98
C ARG A 79 8.90 1.60 -2.13
N SER A 80 9.80 2.38 -2.72
CA SER A 80 11.23 2.11 -2.73
C SER A 80 11.91 2.99 -1.70
N PHE A 81 12.91 2.44 -1.02
CA PHE A 81 13.73 3.14 -0.04
C PHE A 81 15.15 2.58 -0.11
N SER A 82 16.12 3.37 0.33
CA SER A 82 17.51 2.92 0.44
C SER A 82 17.65 1.94 1.59
N GLU A 83 18.46 0.91 1.41
CA GLU A 83 18.79 -0.01 2.50
C GLU A 83 19.44 0.74 3.68
N PRO A 84 19.08 0.41 4.94
CA PRO A 84 19.74 0.98 6.09
C PRO A 84 21.20 0.52 6.17
N ALA A 85 22.09 1.35 6.72
CA ALA A 85 23.48 0.97 6.93
C ALA A 85 23.57 0.03 8.14
N LEU A 86 23.75 -1.27 7.88
CA LEU A 86 23.87 -2.30 8.91
C LEU A 86 25.31 -2.81 9.01
N ALA A 87 25.90 -2.77 10.20
CA ALA A 87 27.15 -3.47 10.48
C ALA A 87 26.92 -4.98 10.64
N THR A 88 28.00 -5.77 10.56
CA THR A 88 27.93 -7.22 10.74
C THR A 88 27.33 -7.56 12.11
N GLY A 89 26.21 -8.29 12.10
CA GLY A 89 25.50 -8.72 13.30
C GLY A 89 24.40 -7.76 13.77
N GLU A 90 24.18 -6.64 13.07
CA GLU A 90 23.04 -5.76 13.32
C GLU A 90 21.79 -6.23 12.56
N HIS A 91 20.63 -5.86 13.10
CA HIS A 91 19.33 -6.17 12.54
C HIS A 91 18.55 -4.88 12.30
N ALA A 92 17.76 -4.86 11.22
CA ALA A 92 16.74 -3.85 10.98
C ALA A 92 15.35 -4.47 11.15
N TRP A 93 14.40 -3.65 11.60
CA TRP A 93 13.00 -4.01 11.70
C TRP A 93 12.18 -3.10 10.79
N LEU A 94 11.32 -3.70 9.97
CA LEU A 94 10.28 -2.98 9.26
C LEU A 94 9.04 -2.94 10.15
N THR A 95 8.70 -1.74 10.64
CA THR A 95 7.59 -1.55 11.58
C THR A 95 6.43 -0.84 10.90
N PHE A 96 5.25 -1.44 10.99
CA PHE A 96 3.99 -0.83 10.58
C PHE A 96 3.19 -0.43 11.82
N SER A 97 2.85 0.85 11.95
CA SER A 97 2.04 1.32 13.09
C SER A 97 0.57 0.93 12.98
N GLY A 98 0.08 0.63 11.78
CA GLY A 98 -1.27 0.15 11.52
C GLY A 98 -1.41 -0.34 10.08
N LEU A 99 -2.15 -1.42 9.92
CA LEU A 99 -2.56 -2.00 8.64
C LEU A 99 -4.04 -2.37 8.79
N ASP A 100 -4.90 -1.89 7.90
CA ASP A 100 -6.33 -2.17 7.96
C ASP A 100 -6.75 -2.86 6.65
N LEU A 101 -7.18 -4.12 6.62
CA LEU A 101 -7.25 -5.12 7.69
C LEU A 101 -6.32 -6.32 7.41
N ALA A 102 -6.50 -6.91 6.24
CA ALA A 102 -5.73 -8.04 5.78
C ALA A 102 -4.66 -7.55 4.81
N ALA A 103 -3.40 -7.80 5.13
CA ALA A 103 -2.27 -7.40 4.31
C ALA A 103 -1.26 -8.53 4.17
N VAL A 104 -0.62 -8.60 2.99
CA VAL A 104 0.56 -9.44 2.76
C VAL A 104 1.71 -8.50 2.44
N ILE A 105 2.80 -8.62 3.19
CA ILE A 105 3.95 -7.72 3.08
C ILE A 105 5.04 -8.43 2.30
N TYR A 106 5.43 -7.78 1.19
CA TYR A 106 6.56 -8.22 0.36
C TYR A 106 7.72 -7.24 0.50
N LEU A 107 8.93 -7.77 0.65
CA LEU A 107 10.18 -7.00 0.60
C LEU A 107 11.09 -7.64 -0.44
N ASN A 108 11.54 -6.86 -1.42
CA ASN A 108 12.40 -7.33 -2.51
C ASN A 108 11.86 -8.56 -3.27
N GLY A 109 10.53 -8.69 -3.31
CA GLY A 109 9.82 -9.77 -3.98
C GLY A 109 9.59 -11.03 -3.14
N GLU A 110 10.09 -11.06 -1.90
CA GLU A 110 9.86 -12.13 -0.94
C GLU A 110 8.73 -11.75 0.03
N GLU A 111 7.84 -12.69 0.34
CA GLU A 111 6.82 -12.51 1.37
C GLU A 111 7.49 -12.60 2.75
N ILE A 112 7.46 -11.51 3.51
CA ILE A 112 8.10 -11.46 4.83
C ILE A 112 7.11 -11.53 5.99
N ALA A 113 5.84 -11.18 5.75
CA ALA A 113 4.81 -11.19 6.79
C ALA A 113 3.39 -11.19 6.21
N ARG A 114 2.43 -11.60 7.04
CA ARG A 114 0.99 -11.44 6.82
C ARG A 114 0.37 -10.78 8.05
N HIS A 115 -0.58 -9.89 7.80
CA HIS A 115 -1.42 -9.26 8.81
C HIS A 115 -2.88 -9.58 8.49
N ASN A 116 -3.68 -9.89 9.52
CA ASN A 116 -5.10 -10.20 9.37
C ASN A 116 -5.87 -9.76 10.61
N ASN A 117 -5.77 -8.47 10.96
CA ASN A 117 -6.47 -7.87 12.08
C ASN A 117 -6.70 -6.37 11.79
N ALA A 118 -7.70 -5.75 12.42
CA ALA A 118 -7.91 -4.29 12.39
C ALA A 118 -7.05 -3.58 13.43
N PHE A 119 -6.56 -4.35 14.40
CA PHE A 119 -5.92 -3.85 15.61
C PHE A 119 -4.64 -4.65 15.89
N TYR A 120 -3.73 -4.01 16.63
CA TYR A 120 -2.42 -4.51 17.06
C TYR A 120 -2.44 -5.94 17.64
#